data_AF-A0A1M5X6Z2-F1
#
_entry.id   AF-A0A1M5X6Z2-F1
#
_cell.length_a   1.000
_cell.length_b   1.000
_cell.length_c   1.000
_cell.angle_alpha   90.00
_cell.angle_beta   90.00
_cell.angle_gamma   90.00
#
_symmetry.space_group_name_H-M   'P 1'
#
loop_
_entity.id
_entity.type
_entity.pdbx_description
1 polymer ?
#
loop_
_entity_poly.entity_id
_entity_poly.type
_entity_poly.pdbx_seq_one_letter_code
_entity_poly.pdbx_strand_id
1 'polypeptide(L)'
;MEMTNAQRLILSNQYRLMTQLDPANAEKYKRFQTIVERGYALHMRELNKEFGCMSEDACREIIDIMEMYHAMQESYKLLSGQDQSEIDDRRLQFLGFDLSTEPQLVHYVRFLVDSEGLYTQFDKGDHHFNSQVTMLDKYRRMLASWKSCPRQYHLSTAEFLKILSA
;
A
#
# COMPACT_ATOMS: atom_id res chain seq x y z
N MET A 1 -16.02 -7.92 16.42
CA MET A 1 -15.21 -7.46 17.55
C MET A 1 -15.80 -8.01 18.83
N GLU A 2 -15.19 -9.04 19.40
CA GLU A 2 -15.49 -9.42 20.78
C GLU A 2 -14.74 -8.46 21.70
N MET A 3 -15.49 -7.70 22.51
CA MET A 3 -14.93 -6.77 23.48
C MET A 3 -15.28 -7.20 24.88
N THR A 4 -14.31 -7.11 25.79
CA THR A 4 -14.54 -7.29 27.22
C THR A 4 -15.36 -6.12 27.79
N ASN A 5 -16.04 -6.34 28.92
CA ASN A 5 -16.76 -5.27 29.60
C ASN A 5 -15.84 -4.11 30.02
N ALA A 6 -14.58 -4.40 30.35
CA ALA A 6 -13.58 -3.39 30.65
C ALA A 6 -13.26 -2.52 29.42
N GLN A 7 -13.10 -3.12 28.23
CA GLN A 7 -12.89 -2.38 26.98
C GLN A 7 -14.11 -1.51 26.62
N ARG A 8 -15.33 -2.01 26.84
CA ARG A 8 -16.55 -1.22 26.63
C ARG A 8 -16.63 -0.01 27.57
N LEU A 9 -16.23 -0.19 28.83
CA LEU A 9 -16.16 0.91 29.80
C LEU A 9 -15.12 1.97 29.38
N ILE A 10 -13.95 1.55 28.89
CA ILE A 10 -12.92 2.46 28.35
C ILE A 10 -13.48 3.27 27.18
N LEU A 11 -14.13 2.62 26.20
CA LEU A 11 -14.71 3.30 25.04
C LEU A 11 -15.85 4.26 25.42
N SER A 12 -16.74 3.86 26.32
CA SER A 12 -17.79 4.76 26.83
C SER A 12 -17.19 6.02 27.47
N ASN A 13 -16.14 5.85 28.29
CA ASN A 13 -15.41 6.98 28.88
C ASN A 13 -14.74 7.86 27.81
N GLN A 14 -14.14 7.28 26.77
CA GLN A 14 -13.53 8.03 25.67
C GLN A 14 -14.56 8.87 24.91
N TYR A 15 -15.70 8.31 24.52
CA TYR A 15 -16.75 9.08 23.84
C TYR A 15 -17.32 10.20 24.70
N ARG A 16 -17.43 9.98 26.02
CA ARG A 16 -17.83 11.04 26.96
C ARG A 16 -16.82 12.18 27.00
N LEU A 17 -15.52 11.89 26.98
CA LEU A 17 -14.46 12.90 26.91
C LEU A 17 -14.47 13.63 25.56
N MET A 18 -14.58 12.91 24.45
CA MET A 18 -14.63 13.49 23.10
C MET A 18 -15.83 14.44 22.94
N THR A 19 -16.98 14.13 23.55
CA THR A 19 -18.16 15.03 23.58
C THR A 19 -17.85 16.37 24.25
N GLN A 20 -16.96 16.39 25.24
CA GLN A 20 -16.56 17.62 25.94
C GLN A 20 -15.48 18.38 25.17
N LEU A 21 -14.53 17.66 24.56
CA LEU A 21 -13.41 18.24 23.80
C LEU A 21 -13.86 18.79 22.44
N ASP A 22 -14.84 18.14 21.81
CA ASP A 22 -15.39 18.54 20.51
C ASP A 22 -16.93 18.51 20.54
N PRO A 23 -17.55 19.58 21.08
CA PRO A 23 -19.00 19.69 21.18
C PRO A 23 -19.71 19.70 19.81
N ALA A 24 -19.01 20.11 18.73
CA ALA A 24 -19.59 20.13 17.39
C ALA A 24 -19.95 18.72 16.89
N ASN A 25 -19.20 17.71 17.32
CA ASN A 25 -19.44 16.30 17.00
C ASN A 25 -20.12 15.51 18.14
N ALA A 26 -20.65 16.20 19.16
CA ALA A 26 -21.23 15.59 20.36
C ALA A 26 -22.30 14.51 20.07
N GLU A 27 -23.17 14.73 19.08
CA GLU A 27 -24.23 13.78 18.72
C GLU A 27 -23.65 12.46 18.21
N LYS A 28 -22.60 12.53 17.37
CA LYS A 28 -21.87 11.35 16.86
C LYS A 28 -21.28 10.53 18.00
N TYR A 29 -20.61 11.17 18.95
CA TYR A 29 -19.98 10.49 20.08
C TYR A 29 -21.01 9.88 21.04
N LYS A 30 -22.12 10.58 21.33
CA LYS A 30 -23.24 10.04 22.13
C LYS A 30 -23.86 8.81 21.48
N ARG A 31 -24.01 8.80 20.15
CA ARG A 31 -24.46 7.61 19.40
C ARG A 31 -23.49 6.44 19.61
N PHE A 32 -22.19 6.66 19.45
CA PHE A 32 -21.19 5.59 19.64
C PHE A 32 -21.12 5.10 21.09
N GLN A 33 -21.22 5.99 22.07
CA GLN A 33 -21.32 5.63 23.48
C GLN A 33 -22.50 4.70 23.73
N THR A 34 -23.69 5.04 23.21
CA THR A 34 -24.90 4.22 23.34
C THR A 34 -24.71 2.84 22.71
N ILE A 35 -24.11 2.76 21.52
CA ILE A 35 -23.84 1.49 20.83
C ILE A 35 -22.98 0.57 21.70
N VAL A 36 -21.92 1.11 22.32
CA VAL A 36 -20.99 0.34 23.16
C VAL A 36 -21.63 -0.06 24.50
N GLU A 37 -22.33 0.85 25.17
CA GLU A 37 -22.98 0.58 26.46
C GLU A 37 -24.12 -0.44 26.35
N ARG A 38 -24.94 -0.32 25.30
CA ARG A 38 -26.08 -1.23 25.07
C ARG A 38 -25.67 -2.51 24.35
N GLY A 39 -24.46 -2.56 23.77
CA GLY A 39 -23.95 -3.74 23.08
C GLY A 39 -24.70 -4.07 21.81
N TYR A 40 -25.07 -3.07 21.00
CA TYR A 40 -25.78 -3.29 19.74
C TYR A 40 -24.86 -3.94 18.70
N ALA A 41 -24.86 -5.28 18.66
CA ALA A 41 -23.91 -6.09 17.89
C ALA A 41 -23.84 -5.72 16.39
N LEU A 42 -24.98 -5.38 15.77
CA LEU A 42 -25.02 -4.93 14.38
C LEU A 42 -24.20 -3.65 14.16
N HIS A 43 -24.41 -2.63 14.98
CA HIS A 43 -23.70 -1.36 14.90
C HIS A 43 -22.23 -1.49 15.34
N MET A 44 -21.93 -2.37 16.30
CA MET A 44 -20.56 -2.70 16.65
C MET A 44 -19.79 -3.33 15.48
N ARG A 45 -20.48 -4.10 14.61
CA ARG A 45 -19.88 -4.62 13.38
C ARG A 45 -19.59 -3.51 12.37
N GLU A 46 -20.42 -2.47 12.31
CA GLU A 46 -20.17 -1.31 11.44
C GLU A 46 -18.91 -0.53 11.86
N LEU A 47 -18.74 -0.27 13.16
CA LEU A 47 -17.53 0.35 13.69
C LEU A 47 -16.27 -0.46 13.32
N ASN A 48 -16.38 -1.79 13.28
CA ASN A 48 -15.28 -2.65 12.90
C ASN A 48 -14.92 -2.58 11.39
N LYS A 49 -15.83 -2.15 10.52
CA LYS A 49 -15.57 -2.03 9.07
C LYS A 49 -14.64 -0.87 8.73
N GLU A 50 -14.55 0.13 9.60
CA GLU A 50 -13.65 1.27 9.41
C GLU A 50 -12.18 0.88 9.63
N PHE A 51 -11.93 -0.23 10.34
CA PHE A 51 -10.58 -0.75 10.55
C PHE A 51 -10.20 -1.69 9.41
N GLY A 52 -9.37 -1.18 8.50
CA GLY A 52 -8.67 -2.01 7.53
C GLY A 52 -7.60 -2.89 8.19
N CYS A 53 -7.17 -3.93 7.48
CA CYS A 53 -6.05 -4.76 7.88
C CYS A 53 -5.29 -5.18 6.63
N MET A 54 -3.97 -4.98 6.64
CA MET A 54 -3.04 -5.52 5.66
C MET A 54 -2.00 -6.32 6.44
N SER A 55 -1.74 -7.56 6.03
CA SER A 55 -0.75 -8.39 6.70
C SER A 55 0.66 -7.83 6.51
N GLU A 56 1.55 -8.13 7.43
CA GLU A 56 2.96 -7.76 7.31
C GLU A 56 3.58 -8.31 6.02
N ASP A 57 3.25 -9.56 5.64
CA ASP A 57 3.72 -10.17 4.40
C ASP A 57 3.26 -9.41 3.16
N ALA A 58 2.02 -8.91 3.14
CA ALA A 58 1.52 -8.11 2.03
C ALA A 58 2.23 -6.74 1.97
N CYS A 59 2.47 -6.10 3.12
CA CYS A 59 3.26 -4.88 3.20
C CYS A 59 4.68 -5.10 2.66
N ARG A 60 5.36 -6.18 3.08
CA ARG A 60 6.70 -6.55 2.63
C ARG A 60 6.73 -6.86 1.14
N GLU A 61 5.72 -7.55 0.61
CA GLU A 61 5.60 -7.83 -0.82
C GLU A 61 5.54 -6.53 -1.65
N ILE A 62 4.78 -5.53 -1.21
CA ILE A 62 4.68 -4.25 -1.91
C ILE A 62 6.03 -3.51 -1.85
N ILE A 63 6.69 -3.50 -0.70
CA ILE A 63 8.02 -2.87 -0.53
C ILE A 63 9.04 -3.56 -1.44
N ASP A 64 9.05 -4.90 -1.49
CA ASP A 64 9.93 -5.68 -2.37
C ASP A 64 9.69 -5.36 -3.86
N ILE A 65 8.43 -5.17 -4.26
CA ILE A 65 8.08 -4.77 -5.63
C ILE A 65 8.62 -3.37 -5.95
N MET A 66 8.44 -2.41 -5.04
CA MET A 66 8.98 -1.05 -5.21
C MET A 66 10.52 -1.09 -5.27
N GLU A 67 11.16 -1.88 -4.40
CA GLU A 67 12.61 -2.04 -4.38
C GLU A 67 13.15 -2.66 -5.68
N MET A 68 12.44 -3.66 -6.23
CA MET A 68 12.78 -4.22 -7.54
C MET A 68 12.79 -3.15 -8.63
N TYR A 69 11.76 -2.31 -8.69
CA TYR A 69 11.68 -1.21 -9.65
C TYR A 69 12.79 -0.18 -9.44
N HIS A 70 13.10 0.14 -8.19
CA HIS A 70 14.21 1.04 -7.86
C HIS A 70 15.55 0.46 -8.34
N ALA A 71 15.83 -0.80 -8.02
CA ALA A 71 17.05 -1.48 -8.42
C ALA A 71 17.17 -1.57 -9.96
N MET A 72 16.07 -1.79 -10.67
CA MET A 72 16.01 -1.74 -12.12
C MET A 72 16.34 -0.35 -12.67
N GLN A 73 15.75 0.71 -12.12
CA GLN A 73 16.04 2.08 -12.55
C GLN A 73 17.50 2.49 -12.29
N GLU A 74 18.07 2.14 -11.12
CA GLU A 74 19.47 2.42 -10.82
C GLU A 74 20.43 1.60 -11.68
N SER A 75 20.11 0.32 -11.93
CA SER A 75 20.91 -0.52 -12.81
C SER A 75 20.90 0.00 -14.25
N TYR A 76 19.77 0.53 -14.71
CA TYR A 76 19.62 1.05 -16.07
C TYR A 76 20.51 2.28 -16.32
N LYS A 77 20.63 3.17 -15.33
CA LYS A 77 21.52 4.35 -15.39
C LYS A 77 23.00 4.00 -15.57
N LEU A 78 23.41 2.78 -15.20
CA LEU A 78 24.79 2.31 -15.28
C LEU A 78 25.10 1.54 -16.57
N LEU A 79 24.07 1.22 -17.37
CA LEU A 79 24.25 0.56 -18.67
C LEU A 79 24.92 1.49 -19.69
N SER A 80 25.57 0.88 -20.68
CA SER A 80 26.10 1.62 -21.82
C SER A 80 24.95 2.14 -22.71
N GLY A 81 25.17 3.23 -23.47
CA GLY A 81 24.12 3.80 -24.32
C GLY A 81 23.59 2.84 -25.40
N GLN A 82 24.38 1.84 -25.81
CA GLN A 82 23.93 0.79 -26.73
C GLN A 82 22.96 -0.17 -26.03
N ASP A 83 23.31 -0.63 -24.84
CA ASP A 83 22.46 -1.53 -24.03
C ASP A 83 21.15 -0.84 -23.61
N GLN A 84 21.20 0.46 -23.31
CA GLN A 84 20.01 1.25 -22.98
C GLN A 84 18.99 1.26 -24.12
N SER A 85 19.45 1.34 -25.38
CA SER A 85 18.56 1.37 -26.54
C SER A 85 17.75 0.09 -26.76
N GLU A 86 18.14 -1.03 -26.13
CA GLU A 86 17.40 -2.29 -26.19
C GLU A 86 16.23 -2.36 -25.18
N ILE A 87 16.17 -1.42 -24.23
CA ILE A 87 15.18 -1.41 -23.15
C ILE A 87 14.29 -0.18 -23.30
N ASP A 88 12.97 -0.38 -23.29
CA ASP A 88 12.02 0.73 -23.25
C ASP A 88 11.92 1.28 -21.82
N ASP A 89 12.41 2.51 -21.61
CA ASP A 89 12.38 3.26 -20.34
C ASP A 89 11.00 3.27 -19.69
N ARG A 90 9.93 3.29 -20.49
CA ARG A 90 8.55 3.29 -19.95
C ARG A 90 8.23 2.02 -19.17
N ARG A 91 8.87 0.90 -19.50
CA ARG A 91 8.69 -0.37 -18.79
C ARG A 91 9.42 -0.41 -17.44
N LEU A 92 10.34 0.52 -17.21
CA LEU A 92 11.05 0.71 -15.94
C LEU A 92 10.29 1.63 -14.98
N GLN A 93 9.19 2.23 -15.41
CA GLN A 93 8.33 3.04 -14.55
C GLN A 93 7.41 2.15 -13.70
N PHE A 94 7.37 2.40 -12.40
CA PHE A 94 6.43 1.76 -11.50
C PHE A 94 5.07 2.45 -11.59
N LEU A 95 4.09 1.78 -12.19
CA LEU A 95 2.76 2.33 -12.45
C LEU A 95 1.82 2.30 -11.23
N GLY A 96 2.19 1.53 -10.19
CA GLY A 96 1.32 1.26 -9.05
C GLY A 96 0.32 0.13 -9.30
N PHE A 97 -0.86 0.23 -8.69
CA PHE A 97 -1.87 -0.82 -8.66
C PHE A 97 -3.23 -0.27 -9.10
N ASP A 98 -4.19 -1.15 -9.39
CA ASP A 98 -5.52 -0.69 -9.81
C ASP A 98 -6.37 -0.27 -8.61
N LEU A 99 -6.83 0.97 -8.59
CA LEU A 99 -7.65 1.47 -7.49
C LEU A 99 -9.02 0.75 -7.39
N SER A 100 -9.51 0.18 -8.48
CA SER A 100 -10.82 -0.48 -8.48
C SER A 100 -10.79 -1.91 -7.90
N THR A 101 -9.73 -2.67 -8.20
CA THR A 101 -9.57 -4.08 -7.78
C THR A 101 -8.56 -4.28 -6.66
N GLU A 102 -7.56 -3.39 -6.53
CA GLU A 102 -6.43 -3.46 -5.61
C GLU A 102 -6.32 -2.21 -4.69
N PRO A 103 -7.43 -1.66 -4.13
CA PRO A 103 -7.42 -0.34 -3.50
C PRO A 103 -6.45 -0.23 -2.31
N GLN A 104 -6.34 -1.27 -1.49
CA GLN A 104 -5.44 -1.27 -0.34
C GLN A 104 -3.97 -1.15 -0.76
N LEU A 105 -3.59 -1.75 -1.89
CA LEU A 105 -2.21 -1.69 -2.39
C LEU A 105 -1.88 -0.27 -2.87
N VAL A 106 -2.80 0.36 -3.60
CA VAL A 106 -2.67 1.78 -4.02
C VAL A 106 -2.51 2.69 -2.81
N HIS A 107 -3.36 2.52 -1.79
CA HIS A 107 -3.28 3.34 -0.58
C HIS A 107 -1.99 3.13 0.20
N TYR A 108 -1.47 1.89 0.24
CA TYR A 108 -0.22 1.60 0.91
C TYR A 108 0.98 2.21 0.18
N VAL A 109 1.04 2.11 -1.16
CA VAL A 109 2.06 2.79 -1.97
C VAL A 109 2.03 4.30 -1.72
N ARG A 110 0.85 4.92 -1.75
CA ARG A 110 0.71 6.36 -1.47
C ARG A 110 1.15 6.71 -0.05
N PHE A 111 0.83 5.88 0.94
CA PHE A 111 1.31 6.07 2.30
C PHE A 111 2.85 6.04 2.38
N LEU A 112 3.50 5.07 1.73
CA LEU A 112 4.96 4.98 1.69
C LEU A 112 5.60 6.20 1.03
N VAL A 113 5.02 6.71 -0.05
CA VAL A 113 5.59 7.83 -0.81
C VAL A 113 5.27 9.19 -0.20
N ASP A 114 4.00 9.45 0.13
CA ASP A 114 3.53 10.76 0.59
C ASP A 114 3.75 10.99 2.08
N SER A 115 3.54 9.96 2.91
CA SER A 115 3.61 10.08 4.36
C SER A 115 4.99 9.71 4.89
N GLU A 116 5.55 8.59 4.45
CA GLU A 116 6.86 8.11 4.92
C GLU A 116 8.03 8.69 4.12
N GLY A 117 7.78 9.27 2.94
CA GLY A 117 8.81 9.89 2.11
C GLY A 117 9.78 8.90 1.44
N LEU A 118 9.37 7.64 1.29
CA LEU A 118 10.14 6.60 0.61
C LEU A 118 9.88 6.61 -0.90
N TYR A 119 10.88 6.21 -1.70
CA TYR A 119 10.77 6.13 -3.17
C TYR A 119 10.22 7.39 -3.84
N THR A 120 10.54 8.58 -3.31
CA THR A 120 10.05 9.88 -3.84
C THR A 120 10.54 10.18 -5.26
N GLN A 121 11.56 9.47 -5.73
CA GLN A 121 12.04 9.50 -7.11
C GLN A 121 11.09 8.84 -8.12
N PHE A 122 10.11 8.05 -7.67
CA PHE A 122 9.15 7.42 -8.58
C PHE A 122 8.18 8.45 -9.16
N ASP A 123 7.98 8.36 -10.47
CA ASP A 123 6.94 9.12 -11.15
C ASP A 123 5.57 8.63 -10.67
N LYS A 124 4.79 9.55 -10.08
CA LYS A 124 3.45 9.28 -9.59
C LYS A 124 2.45 9.10 -10.73
N GLY A 125 2.77 9.59 -11.93
CA GLY A 125 1.88 9.68 -13.07
C GLY A 125 0.63 10.54 -12.80
N ASP A 126 -0.22 10.68 -13.81
CA ASP A 126 -1.41 11.54 -13.74
C ASP A 126 -2.46 11.08 -12.71
N HIS A 127 -2.46 9.79 -12.38
CA HIS A 127 -3.44 9.16 -11.50
C HIS A 127 -2.85 8.70 -10.16
N HIS A 128 -1.65 9.16 -9.82
CA HIS A 128 -1.02 8.95 -8.52
C HIS A 128 -0.94 7.45 -8.13
N PHE A 129 -0.14 6.68 -8.86
CA PHE A 129 0.04 5.23 -8.71
C PHE A 129 -1.23 4.38 -8.91
N ASN A 130 -2.23 4.91 -9.61
CA ASN A 130 -3.35 4.11 -10.10
C ASN A 130 -3.05 3.63 -11.52
N SER A 131 -2.70 2.35 -11.66
CA SER A 131 -2.35 1.73 -12.94
C SER A 131 -3.55 1.53 -13.87
N GLN A 132 -4.78 1.65 -13.35
CA GLN A 132 -6.05 1.40 -14.07
C GLN A 132 -6.21 -0.04 -14.61
N VAL A 133 -5.27 -0.93 -14.29
CA VAL A 133 -5.24 -2.35 -14.69
C VAL A 133 -4.59 -3.13 -13.55
N THR A 134 -5.13 -4.30 -13.21
CA THR A 134 -4.60 -5.15 -12.12
C THR A 134 -3.14 -5.55 -12.39
N MET A 135 -2.24 -5.30 -11.43
CA MET A 135 -0.79 -5.49 -11.62
C MET A 135 -0.14 -6.52 -10.69
N LEU A 136 -0.77 -6.90 -9.57
CA LEU A 136 -0.11 -7.70 -8.53
C LEU A 136 0.48 -9.02 -9.05
N ASP A 137 -0.28 -9.79 -9.84
CA ASP A 137 0.20 -11.07 -10.36
C ASP A 137 1.32 -10.91 -11.41
N LYS A 138 1.35 -9.79 -12.13
CA LYS A 138 2.47 -9.45 -13.01
C LYS A 138 3.71 -9.14 -12.17
N TYR A 139 3.58 -8.30 -11.15
CA TYR A 139 4.68 -7.94 -10.28
C TYR A 139 5.25 -9.13 -9.51
N ARG A 140 4.42 -10.08 -9.09
CA ARG A 140 4.89 -11.34 -8.48
C ARG A 140 5.79 -12.15 -9.40
N ARG A 141 5.43 -12.26 -10.70
CA ARG A 141 6.27 -12.96 -11.70
C ARG A 141 7.57 -12.22 -11.96
N MET A 142 7.52 -10.90 -12.08
CA MET A 142 8.72 -10.06 -12.19
C MET A 142 9.63 -10.21 -10.98
N LEU A 143 9.06 -10.17 -9.77
CA LEU A 143 9.78 -10.28 -8.50
C LEU A 143 10.45 -11.65 -8.36
N ALA A 144 9.78 -12.73 -8.77
CA ALA A 144 10.39 -14.06 -8.81
C ALA A 144 11.58 -14.12 -9.78
N SER A 145 11.45 -13.53 -10.97
CA SER A 145 12.55 -13.42 -11.93
C SER A 145 13.72 -12.60 -11.39
N TRP A 146 13.46 -11.46 -10.74
CA TRP A 146 14.48 -10.60 -10.15
C TRP A 146 15.19 -11.27 -8.96
N LYS A 147 14.44 -11.93 -8.07
CA LYS A 147 15.01 -12.72 -6.95
C LYS A 147 15.85 -13.90 -7.45
N SER A 148 15.60 -14.41 -8.66
CA SER A 148 16.41 -15.47 -9.29
C SER A 148 17.70 -14.97 -9.93
N CYS A 149 17.89 -13.66 -10.10
CA CYS A 149 19.13 -13.11 -10.63
C CYS A 149 20.27 -13.25 -9.61
N PRO A 150 21.52 -13.51 -10.04
CA PRO A 150 22.67 -13.62 -9.14
C PRO A 150 22.92 -12.35 -8.32
N ARG A 151 22.54 -11.19 -8.87
CA ARG A 151 22.56 -9.89 -8.21
C ARG A 151 21.26 -9.16 -8.49
N GLN A 152 20.77 -8.44 -7.49
CA GLN A 152 19.54 -7.65 -7.58
C GLN A 152 19.79 -6.24 -8.14
N TYR A 153 21.05 -5.79 -8.12
CA TYR A 153 21.54 -4.52 -8.64
C TYR A 153 22.62 -4.75 -9.69
N HIS A 154 22.89 -3.73 -10.50
CA HIS A 154 23.81 -3.78 -11.65
C HIS A 154 23.42 -4.88 -12.65
N LEU A 155 22.12 -4.91 -12.97
CA LEU A 155 21.52 -5.86 -13.88
C LEU A 155 22.06 -5.70 -15.30
N SER A 156 22.32 -6.81 -15.97
CA SER A 156 22.63 -6.88 -17.40
C SER A 156 21.37 -6.75 -18.27
N THR A 157 21.55 -6.40 -19.54
CA THR A 157 20.46 -6.28 -20.53
C THR A 157 19.62 -7.57 -20.61
N ALA A 158 20.26 -8.74 -20.54
CA ALA A 158 19.56 -10.03 -20.54
C ALA A 158 18.68 -10.23 -19.29
N GLU A 159 19.13 -9.78 -18.12
CA GLU A 159 18.36 -9.86 -16.87
C GLU A 159 17.17 -8.90 -16.90
N PHE A 160 17.35 -7.68 -17.42
CA PHE A 160 16.25 -6.75 -17.65
C PHE A 160 15.15 -7.37 -18.51
N LEU A 161 15.52 -7.91 -19.67
CA LEU A 161 14.56 -8.52 -20.58
C LEU A 161 13.83 -9.70 -19.91
N LYS A 162 14.56 -10.54 -19.17
CA LYS A 162 13.98 -11.66 -18.41
C LYS A 162 12.97 -11.20 -17.35
N ILE A 163 13.29 -10.16 -16.58
CA ILE A 163 12.38 -9.62 -15.55
C ILE A 163 11.16 -9.00 -16.21
N LEU A 164 11.36 -8.16 -17.23
CA LEU A 164 10.29 -7.43 -17.90
C LEU A 164 9.35 -8.32 -18.73
N SER A 165 9.80 -9.52 -19.14
CA SER A 165 9.00 -10.49 -19.91
C SER A 165 8.28 -11.53 -19.05
N ALA A 166 8.42 -11.48 -17.72
CA ALA A 166 7.87 -12.47 -16.79
C ALA A 166 6.32 -12.48 -16.73
#